data_AF-A0A9P6YAS6-F1
#
_entry.id   AF-A0A9P6YAS6-F1
#
_cell.length_a   1.000
_cell.length_b   1.000
_cell.length_c   1.000
_cell.angle_alpha   90.00
_cell.angle_beta   90.00
_cell.angle_gamma   90.00
#
_symmetry.space_group_name_H-M   'P 1'
#
loop_
_entity.id
_entity.type
_entity.pdbx_description
1 polymer ?
#
loop_
_entity_poly.entity_id
_entity_poly.type
_entity_poly.pdbx_seq_one_letter_code
_entity_poly.pdbx_strand_id
1 'polypeptide(L)'
;MTLDTAQKMTISERRASYPLQERLKIYDPNSMAQRLDDLQKQPRKLVLHGVNVLNKVSVDSDTAMNRIRQRRETHNRVERRRRDNLNTLVNELSVLVPSSAENGGPKCHRAKILRYTIDYIRMIQEENNQLRQQLGLLSNK
;
A
#
# COMPACT_ATOMS: atom_id res chain seq x y z
N MET A 1 7.94 7.71 37.88
CA MET A 1 7.63 8.41 36.63
C MET A 1 6.12 8.57 36.53
N THR A 2 5.59 9.65 37.08
CA THR A 2 4.15 9.96 37.08
C THR A 2 3.79 10.62 35.76
N LEU A 3 2.88 10.00 35.01
CA LEU A 3 2.38 10.51 33.73
C LEU A 3 1.48 11.74 34.00
N ASP A 4 1.94 12.89 33.55
CA ASP A 4 1.19 14.14 33.56
C ASP A 4 -0.01 14.02 32.60
N THR A 5 -1.21 13.82 33.16
CA THR A 5 -2.44 13.75 32.39
C THR A 5 -2.93 15.18 32.21
N ALA A 6 -2.46 15.87 31.17
CA ALA A 6 -2.95 17.20 30.82
C ALA A 6 -4.47 17.16 30.64
N GLN A 7 -5.22 17.79 31.55
CA GLN A 7 -6.67 17.94 31.47
C GLN A 7 -7.03 18.63 30.14
N LYS A 8 -7.75 17.91 29.27
CA LYS A 8 -8.18 18.43 27.98
C LYS A 8 -9.34 19.41 28.19
N MET A 9 -9.04 20.71 28.16
CA MET A 9 -10.06 21.77 28.18
C MET A 9 -11.05 21.62 27.02
N THR A 10 -12.33 21.82 27.31
CA THR A 10 -13.41 21.93 26.33
C THR A 10 -13.19 23.14 25.41
N ILE A 11 -13.87 23.15 24.26
CA ILE A 11 -13.75 24.23 23.27
C ILE A 11 -14.23 25.56 23.86
N SER A 12 -15.28 25.55 24.68
CA SER A 12 -15.80 26.72 25.38
C SER A 12 -14.81 27.25 26.41
N GLU A 13 -14.20 26.37 27.22
CA GLU A 13 -13.17 26.74 28.20
C GLU A 13 -11.93 27.34 27.53
N ARG A 14 -11.47 26.74 26.43
CA ARG A 14 -10.35 27.28 25.64
C ARG A 14 -10.67 28.67 25.09
N ARG A 15 -11.88 28.86 24.55
CA ARG A 15 -12.33 30.16 24.01
C ARG A 15 -12.51 31.21 25.10
N ALA A 16 -12.82 30.80 26.33
CA ALA A 16 -12.90 31.71 27.48
C ALA A 16 -11.53 32.30 27.85
N SER A 17 -10.44 31.63 27.48
CA SER A 17 -9.06 32.13 27.66
C SER A 17 -8.66 33.22 26.67
N TYR A 18 -9.44 33.50 25.62
CA TYR A 18 -9.09 34.52 24.62
C TYR A 18 -9.33 35.96 25.11
N PRO A 19 -8.56 36.93 24.60
CA PRO A 19 -8.82 38.35 24.83
C PRO A 19 -10.28 38.73 24.52
N LEU A 20 -10.83 39.70 25.25
CA LEU A 20 -12.25 40.06 25.18
C LEU A 20 -12.70 40.40 23.74
N GLN A 21 -11.86 41.08 22.97
CA GLN A 21 -12.13 41.47 21.58
C GLN A 21 -12.34 40.26 20.66
N GLU A 22 -11.60 39.17 20.89
CA GLU A 22 -11.72 37.94 20.11
C GLU A 22 -12.94 37.12 20.55
N ARG A 23 -13.24 37.12 21.86
CA ARG A 23 -14.47 36.49 22.38
C ARG A 23 -15.71 37.16 21.81
N LEU A 24 -15.75 38.49 21.76
CA LEU A 24 -16.86 39.24 21.19
C LEU A 24 -17.10 38.89 19.71
N LYS A 25 -16.05 38.66 18.92
CA LYS A 25 -16.19 38.19 17.52
C LYS A 25 -16.80 36.77 17.43
N ILE A 26 -16.47 35.89 18.37
CA ILE A 26 -16.96 34.50 18.38
C ILE A 26 -18.41 34.40 18.86
N TYR A 27 -18.80 35.28 19.79
CA TYR A 27 -20.11 35.34 20.43
C TYR A 27 -20.93 36.55 19.98
N ASP A 28 -20.65 37.09 18.80
CA ASP A 28 -21.45 38.14 18.20
C ASP A 28 -22.86 37.59 17.86
N PRO A 29 -23.94 38.37 18.06
CA PRO A 29 -25.31 37.93 17.79
C PRO A 29 -25.50 37.31 16.40
N ASN A 30 -24.87 37.88 15.36
CA ASN A 30 -24.98 37.35 14.00
C ASN A 30 -24.24 36.01 13.84
N SER A 31 -23.06 35.88 14.44
CA SER A 31 -22.28 34.64 14.41
C SER A 31 -22.94 33.52 15.22
N MET A 32 -23.62 33.85 16.32
CA MET A 32 -24.38 32.88 17.12
C MET A 32 -25.67 32.45 16.42
N ALA A 33 -26.39 33.37 15.78
CA ALA A 33 -27.58 33.05 14.98
C ALA A 33 -27.24 32.09 13.83
N GLN A 34 -26.16 32.36 13.10
CA GLN A 34 -25.71 31.49 12.01
C GLN A 34 -25.32 30.08 12.50
N ARG A 35 -24.72 29.96 13.69
CA ARG A 35 -24.42 28.65 14.30
C ARG A 35 -25.65 27.89 14.74
N LEU A 36 -26.69 28.58 15.23
CA LEU A 36 -27.96 27.97 15.57
C LEU A 36 -28.66 27.41 14.31
N ASP A 37 -28.66 28.17 13.22
CA ASP A 37 -29.15 27.71 11.91
C ASP A 37 -28.36 26.50 11.39
N ASP A 38 -27.03 26.51 11.56
CA ASP A 38 -26.17 25.39 11.16
C ASP A 38 -26.38 24.13 12.02
N LEU A 39 -26.79 24.28 13.28
CA LEU A 39 -27.18 23.17 14.16
C LEU A 39 -28.58 22.63 13.85
N GLN A 40 -29.47 23.46 13.31
CA GLN A 40 -30.79 23.05 12.82
C GLN A 40 -30.71 22.34 11.46
N LYS A 41 -29.68 22.61 10.65
CA LYS A 41 -29.43 21.89 9.39
C LYS A 41 -28.89 20.49 9.68
N GLN A 42 -29.44 19.49 8.98
CA GLN A 42 -28.96 18.10 9.03
C GLN A 42 -27.43 18.05 8.84
N PRO A 43 -26.70 17.20 9.60
CA PRO A 43 -25.24 17.23 9.63
C PRO A 43 -24.69 16.99 8.23
N ARG A 44 -23.97 17.98 7.69
CA ARG A 44 -23.26 17.85 6.41
C ARG A 44 -22.25 16.70 6.53
N LYS A 45 -22.35 15.74 5.60
CA LYS A 45 -21.50 14.56 5.46
C LYS A 45 -20.01 14.97 5.50
N LEU A 46 -19.35 14.84 6.64
CA LEU A 46 -17.90 15.07 6.75
C LEU A 46 -17.18 13.82 6.23
N VAL A 47 -16.74 13.89 4.97
CA VAL A 47 -16.00 12.83 4.31
C VAL A 47 -14.50 13.08 4.42
N LEU A 48 -13.78 12.18 5.08
CA LEU A 48 -12.33 12.16 5.09
C LEU A 48 -11.87 10.88 4.37
N HIS A 49 -11.12 11.01 3.28
CA HIS A 49 -10.66 9.87 2.46
C HIS A 49 -11.78 8.87 2.07
N GLY A 50 -12.96 9.39 1.73
CA GLY A 50 -14.11 8.57 1.33
C GLY A 50 -14.94 7.99 2.48
N VAL A 51 -14.58 8.24 3.74
CA VAL A 51 -15.31 7.76 4.93
C VAL A 51 -16.10 8.89 5.56
N ASN A 52 -17.41 8.68 5.77
CA ASN A 52 -18.28 9.64 6.44
C ASN A 52 -18.14 9.54 7.97
N VAL A 53 -17.43 10.48 8.58
CA VAL A 53 -17.06 10.46 10.01
C VAL A 53 -18.25 10.79 10.92
N LEU A 54 -19.35 11.30 10.37
CA LEU A 54 -20.53 11.75 11.12
C LEU A 54 -21.69 10.76 11.18
N ASN A 55 -21.61 9.60 10.52
CA ASN A 55 -22.69 8.61 10.60
C ASN A 55 -22.64 7.85 11.93
N LYS A 56 -23.33 8.39 12.95
CA LYS A 56 -23.44 7.81 14.30
C LYS A 56 -24.38 6.59 14.36
N VAL A 57 -24.26 5.65 13.41
CA VAL A 57 -24.70 4.28 13.63
C VAL A 57 -23.45 3.51 13.99
N SER A 58 -23.28 3.26 15.30
CA SER A 58 -22.42 2.25 15.94
C SER A 58 -21.73 1.22 15.03
N VAL A 59 -20.78 1.65 14.22
CA VAL A 59 -19.67 0.82 13.76
C VAL A 59 -18.46 1.53 14.29
N ASP A 60 -17.94 1.05 15.43
CA ASP A 60 -16.87 1.69 16.18
C ASP A 60 -15.83 2.28 15.24
N SER A 61 -15.40 3.51 15.49
CA SER A 61 -14.24 4.08 14.79
C SER A 61 -13.09 3.07 14.76
N ASP A 62 -12.95 2.26 15.80
CA ASP A 62 -12.04 1.13 15.89
C ASP A 62 -12.40 -0.01 14.93
N THR A 63 -13.66 -0.42 14.82
CA THR A 63 -14.12 -1.42 13.85
C THR A 63 -13.88 -0.96 12.40
N ALA A 64 -14.13 0.31 12.09
CA ALA A 64 -13.85 0.88 10.76
C ALA A 64 -12.34 0.96 10.47
N MET A 65 -11.55 1.40 11.45
CA MET A 65 -10.08 1.43 11.35
C MET A 65 -9.48 0.03 11.25
N ASN A 66 -10.02 -0.94 11.98
CA ASN A 66 -9.63 -2.35 11.93
C ASN A 66 -9.92 -2.95 10.56
N ARG A 67 -11.07 -2.65 9.94
CA ARG A 67 -11.37 -3.10 8.57
C ARG A 67 -10.40 -2.51 7.54
N ILE A 68 -10.03 -1.23 7.66
CA ILE A 68 -9.04 -0.60 6.76
C ILE A 68 -7.66 -1.22 6.96
N ARG A 69 -7.25 -1.43 8.22
CA ARG A 69 -5.98 -2.06 8.56
C ARG A 69 -5.92 -3.50 8.04
N GLN A 70 -6.98 -4.28 8.22
CA GLN A 70 -7.10 -5.64 7.72
C GLN A 70 -6.98 -5.69 6.19
N ARG A 71 -7.63 -4.76 5.46
CA ARG A 71 -7.47 -4.66 4.00
C ARG A 71 -6.03 -4.36 3.57
N ARG A 72 -5.33 -3.49 4.30
CA ARG A 72 -3.91 -3.21 4.03
C ARG A 72 -3.03 -4.42 4.34
N GLU A 73 -3.29 -5.11 5.44
CA GLU A 73 -2.55 -6.31 5.84
C GLU A 73 -2.75 -7.46 4.84
N THR A 74 -3.98 -7.70 4.37
CA THR A 74 -4.24 -8.71 3.33
C THR A 74 -3.56 -8.36 2.02
N HIS A 75 -3.63 -7.10 1.58
CA HIS A 75 -2.92 -6.63 0.40
C HIS A 75 -1.40 -6.83 0.54
N ASN A 76 -0.81 -6.40 1.67
CA ASN A 76 0.62 -6.53 1.92
C ASN A 76 1.07 -8.00 1.97
N ARG A 77 0.22 -8.89 2.51
CA ARG A 77 0.48 -10.33 2.54
C ARG A 77 0.50 -10.93 1.12
N VAL A 78 -0.46 -10.55 0.29
CA VAL A 78 -0.53 -11.02 -1.11
C VAL A 78 0.69 -10.53 -1.90
N GLU A 79 1.03 -9.25 -1.78
CA GLU A 79 2.19 -8.70 -2.49
C GLU A 79 3.52 -9.30 -1.98
N ARG A 80 3.64 -9.58 -0.68
CA ARG A 80 4.80 -10.31 -0.15
C ARG A 80 4.91 -11.69 -0.79
N ARG A 81 3.83 -12.49 -0.81
CA ARG A 81 3.83 -13.80 -1.49
C ARG A 81 4.18 -13.70 -2.97
N ARG A 82 3.66 -12.68 -3.67
CA ARG A 82 4.01 -12.45 -5.08
C ARG A 82 5.50 -12.19 -5.26
N ARG A 83 6.09 -11.36 -4.40
CA ARG A 83 7.53 -11.07 -4.41
C ARG A 83 8.37 -12.29 -4.05
N ASP A 84 7.95 -13.07 -3.08
CA ASP A 84 8.64 -14.30 -2.67
C ASP A 84 8.64 -15.33 -3.82
N ASN A 85 7.49 -15.54 -4.47
CA ASN A 85 7.40 -16.39 -5.66
C ASN A 85 8.32 -15.91 -6.79
N LEU A 86 8.34 -14.60 -7.08
CA LEU A 86 9.24 -14.04 -8.09
C LEU A 86 10.71 -14.28 -7.74
N ASN A 87 11.08 -14.05 -6.47
CA ASN A 87 12.45 -14.29 -6.00
C ASN A 87 12.84 -15.76 -6.12
N THR A 88 11.94 -16.69 -5.77
CA THR A 88 12.18 -18.13 -5.94
C THR A 88 12.45 -18.48 -7.39
N LEU A 89 11.61 -18.02 -8.33
CA LEU A 89 11.81 -18.27 -9.77
C LEU A 89 13.16 -17.73 -10.27
N VAL A 90 13.55 -16.52 -9.84
CA VAL A 90 14.86 -15.96 -10.21
C VAL A 90 16.02 -16.76 -9.62
N ASN A 91 15.88 -17.24 -8.38
CA ASN A 91 16.89 -18.09 -7.74
C ASN A 91 17.00 -19.44 -8.43
N GLU A 92 15.89 -20.07 -8.83
CA GLU A 92 15.89 -21.31 -9.62
C GLU A 92 16.61 -21.11 -10.95
N LEU A 93 16.31 -20.03 -11.69
CA LEU A 93 17.02 -19.69 -12.93
C LEU A 93 18.53 -19.51 -12.69
N SER A 94 18.92 -18.94 -11.55
CA SER A 94 20.33 -18.70 -11.24
C SER A 94 21.17 -19.96 -11.09
N VAL A 95 20.52 -21.09 -10.76
CA VAL A 95 21.13 -22.41 -10.58
C VAL A 95 21.04 -23.23 -11.87
N LEU A 96 19.92 -23.15 -12.59
CA LEU A 96 19.71 -23.91 -13.82
C LEU A 96 20.61 -23.44 -14.98
N VAL A 97 20.95 -22.16 -15.03
CA VAL A 97 21.76 -21.60 -16.10
C VAL A 97 23.25 -21.77 -15.75
N PRO A 98 24.04 -22.54 -16.51
CA PRO A 98 25.43 -22.87 -16.16
C PRO A 98 26.30 -21.62 -15.97
N SER A 99 26.18 -20.66 -16.89
CA SER A 99 26.93 -19.39 -16.84
C SER A 99 26.52 -18.51 -15.65
N SER A 100 25.29 -18.62 -15.16
CA SER A 100 24.86 -17.94 -13.94
C SER A 100 25.40 -18.61 -12.68
N ALA A 101 25.39 -19.95 -12.65
CA ALA A 101 25.87 -20.73 -11.52
C ALA A 101 27.37 -20.50 -11.24
N GLU A 102 28.20 -20.45 -12.30
CA GLU A 102 29.64 -20.17 -12.21
C GLU A 102 29.94 -18.72 -11.76
N ASN A 103 29.13 -17.76 -12.20
CA ASN A 103 29.33 -16.33 -11.91
C ASN A 103 28.66 -15.86 -10.60
N GLY A 104 28.45 -16.76 -9.64
CA GLY A 104 27.95 -16.45 -8.29
C GLY A 104 26.50 -16.81 -8.01
N GLY A 105 25.82 -17.52 -8.93
CA GLY A 105 24.51 -18.15 -8.73
C GLY A 105 23.46 -17.18 -8.14
N PRO A 106 22.83 -17.51 -7.00
CA PRO A 106 21.75 -16.69 -6.42
C PRO A 106 22.22 -15.33 -5.89
N LYS A 107 23.53 -15.07 -5.81
CA LYS A 107 24.10 -13.76 -5.47
C LYS A 107 24.32 -12.86 -6.69
N CYS A 108 24.14 -13.40 -7.89
CA CYS A 108 24.30 -12.65 -9.13
C CYS A 108 23.20 -11.60 -9.30
N HIS A 109 23.53 -10.49 -9.96
CA HIS A 109 22.56 -9.42 -10.23
C HIS A 109 21.40 -9.95 -11.07
N ARG A 110 20.14 -9.67 -10.66
CA ARG A 110 18.92 -10.19 -11.33
C ARG A 110 18.94 -9.98 -12.86
N ALA A 111 19.36 -8.80 -13.31
CA ALA A 111 19.45 -8.51 -14.75
C ALA A 111 20.47 -9.38 -15.50
N LYS A 112 21.58 -9.80 -14.84
CA LYS A 112 22.56 -10.71 -15.44
C LYS A 112 22.00 -12.14 -15.51
N ILE A 113 21.34 -12.61 -14.45
CA ILE A 113 20.66 -13.92 -14.44
C ILE A 113 19.69 -14.01 -15.61
N LEU A 114 18.85 -12.98 -15.83
CA LEU A 114 17.91 -12.95 -16.94
C LEU A 114 18.60 -12.95 -18.32
N ARG A 115 19.70 -12.20 -18.48
CA ARG A 115 20.50 -12.21 -19.72
C ARG A 115 21.09 -13.59 -20.00
N TYR A 116 21.77 -14.20 -19.03
CA TYR A 116 22.33 -15.54 -19.17
C TYR A 116 21.24 -16.58 -19.47
N THR A 117 20.05 -16.43 -18.87
CA THR A 117 18.90 -17.29 -19.17
C THR A 117 18.47 -17.18 -20.63
N ILE A 118 18.38 -15.96 -21.17
CA ILE A 118 18.00 -15.74 -22.58
C ILE A 118 19.04 -16.36 -23.52
N ASP A 119 20.32 -16.14 -23.26
CA ASP A 119 21.41 -16.65 -24.09
C ASP A 119 21.45 -18.19 -24.05
N TYR A 120 21.25 -18.78 -22.87
CA TYR A 120 21.19 -20.24 -22.70
C TYR A 120 20.00 -20.88 -23.44
N ILE A 121 18.82 -20.27 -23.39
CA ILE A 121 17.64 -20.75 -24.14
C ILE A 121 17.91 -20.70 -25.64
N ARG A 122 18.52 -19.62 -26.15
CA ARG A 122 18.86 -19.50 -27.58
C ARG A 122 19.86 -20.58 -28.01
N MET A 123 20.89 -20.81 -27.20
CA MET A 123 21.89 -21.85 -27.45
C MET A 123 21.24 -23.24 -27.52
N ILE A 124 20.40 -23.59 -26.55
CA ILE A 124 19.69 -24.88 -26.54
C ILE A 124 18.73 -25.02 -27.72
N GLN A 125 18.06 -23.93 -28.13
CA GLN A 125 17.17 -23.96 -29.28
C GLN A 125 17.94 -24.22 -30.59
N GLU A 126 19.11 -23.58 -30.74
CA GLU A 126 19.98 -23.81 -31.90
C GLU A 126 20.53 -25.23 -31.92
N GLU A 127 21.02 -25.73 -30.79
CA GLU A 127 21.50 -27.12 -30.65
C GLU A 127 20.39 -28.13 -30.95
N ASN A 128 19.18 -27.92 -30.43
CA ASN A 128 18.03 -28.77 -30.75
C ASN A 128 17.66 -28.73 -32.24
N ASN A 129 17.75 -27.57 -32.89
CA ASN A 129 17.51 -27.45 -34.32
C ASN A 129 18.58 -28.20 -35.12
N GLN A 130 19.85 -28.09 -34.74
CA GLN A 130 20.94 -28.85 -35.37
C GLN A 130 20.74 -30.36 -35.20
N LEU A 131 20.39 -30.83 -33.99
CA LEU A 131 20.09 -32.24 -33.74
C LEU A 131 18.87 -32.71 -34.55
N ARG A 132 17.83 -31.89 -34.66
CA ARG A 132 16.65 -32.19 -35.49
C ARG A 132 16.98 -32.24 -36.98
N GLN A 133 17.93 -31.42 -37.47
CA GLN A 133 18.44 -31.50 -38.83
C GLN A 133 19.24 -32.78 -39.05
N GLN A 134 20.12 -33.13 -38.11
CA GLN A 134 20.91 -34.37 -38.15
C GLN A 134 20.04 -35.63 -38.14
N LEU A 135 18.93 -35.61 -37.40
CA LEU A 135 17.95 -36.70 -37.34
C LEU A 135 16.99 -36.72 -38.54
N GLY A 136 17.13 -35.80 -39.51
CA GLY A 136 16.25 -35.72 -40.68
C GLY A 136 14.81 -35.33 -40.36
N LEU A 137 14.54 -34.85 -39.14
CA LEU A 137 13.21 -34.43 -38.67
C LEU A 137 12.82 -33.04 -39.16
N LEU A 138 13.78 -32.29 -39.70
CA LEU A 138 13.57 -31.02 -40.41
C LEU A 138 13.66 -31.27 -41.92
N SER A 139 12.70 -32.04 -42.47
CA SER A 139 12.52 -32.20 -43.90
C SER A 139 11.03 -32.16 -44.27
N ASN A 140 10.72 -31.21 -45.16
CA ASN A 140 9.51 -31.03 -45.99
C ASN A 140 8.27 -30.38 -45.33
N LYS A 141 8.18 -29.06 -45.48
CA LYS A 141 6.97 -28.44 -46.02
C LYS A 141 7.20 -28.15 -47.49
#